data_AF-A0A8H3RH18-F1
#
_entry.id   AF-A0A8H3RH18-F1
#
_cell.length_a   1.000
_cell.length_b   1.000
_cell.length_c   1.000
_cell.angle_alpha   90.00
_cell.angle_beta   90.00
_cell.angle_gamma   90.00
#
_symmetry.space_group_name_H-M   'P 1'
#
loop_
_entity.id
_entity.type
_entity.pdbx_description
1 polymer ?
#
loop_
_entity_poly.entity_id
_entity_poly.type
_entity_poly.pdbx_seq_one_letter_code
_entity_poly.pdbx_strand_id
1 'polypeptide(L)' 'MTIILLRFVKNPALEEDFVYVTDALHQINPDLRETERTENTITFSSPDHNTDLYGTLLQAWLNPPNPIIDTYRMLAD' A
#
# COMPACT_ATOMS: atom_id res chain seq x y z
N MET A 1 -16.86 8.09 -10.39
CA MET A 1 -15.56 7.41 -10.55
C MET A 1 -15.19 6.99 -9.15
N THR A 2 -15.22 5.69 -8.85
CA THR A 2 -14.91 5.19 -7.51
C THR A 2 -13.39 5.28 -7.32
N ILE A 3 -12.93 5.53 -6.09
CA ILE A 3 -11.50 5.65 -5.78
C ILE A 3 -11.18 4.56 -4.76
N ILE A 4 -10.06 3.86 -4.96
CA ILE A 4 -9.60 2.89 -3.97
C ILE A 4 -8.54 3.53 -3.10
N LEU A 5 -8.73 3.45 -1.78
CA LEU A 5 -7.72 3.79 -0.79
C LEU A 5 -7.00 2.52 -0.35
N LEU A 6 -5.68 2.51 -0.53
CA LEU A 6 -4.77 1.46 -0.11
C LEU A 6 -4.02 1.96 1.13
N ARG A 7 -4.37 1.44 2.31
CA ARG A 7 -3.69 1.77 3.57
C ARG A 7 -2.78 0.63 3.99
N PHE A 8 -1.53 0.97 4.26
CA PHE A 8 -0.48 0.06 4.71
C PHE A 8 -0.10 0.41 6.15
N VAL A 9 0.19 -0.59 6.96
CA VAL A 9 0.54 -0.44 8.37
C VAL A 9 1.79 -1.27 8.68
N LYS A 10 2.76 -0.66 9.35
CA LYS A 10 3.94 -1.33 9.90
C LYS A 10 4.36 -0.66 11.21
N ASN A 11 4.74 -1.43 12.23
CA ASN A 11 5.18 -0.90 13.52
C ASN A 11 6.36 -1.70 14.13
N PRO A 12 7.55 -1.09 14.26
CA PRO A 12 7.90 0.25 13.78
C PRO A 12 8.02 0.27 12.26
N ALA A 13 7.50 1.31 11.61
CA ALA A 13 7.82 1.54 10.19
C ALA A 13 9.14 2.29 10.08
N LEU A 14 10.13 1.69 9.43
CA LEU A 14 11.33 2.42 9.01
C LEU A 14 10.98 3.25 7.77
N GLU A 15 11.64 4.40 7.60
CA GLU A 15 11.45 5.24 6.42
C GLU A 15 11.71 4.45 5.12
N GLU A 16 12.69 3.56 5.17
CA GLU A 16 13.08 2.64 4.09
C GLU A 16 11.92 1.73 3.65
N ASP A 17 11.10 1.27 4.60
CA ASP A 17 9.94 0.43 4.30
C ASP A 17 8.88 1.22 3.51
N PHE A 18 8.65 2.49 3.89
CA PHE A 18 7.72 3.34 3.17
C PHE A 18 8.22 3.70 1.77
N VAL A 19 9.52 3.95 1.60
CA VAL A 19 10.12 4.18 0.27
C VAL A 19 9.93 2.94 -0.60
N TYR A 20 10.25 1.75 -0.07
CA TYR A 20 10.06 0.50 -0.79
C TYR A 20 8.60 0.28 -1.23
N VAL A 21 7.65 0.47 -0.30
CA VAL A 21 6.21 0.34 -0.59
C VAL A 21 5.79 1.33 -1.67
N THR A 22 6.23 2.58 -1.57
CA THR A 22 5.88 3.64 -2.54
C THR A 22 6.39 3.30 -3.93
N ASP A 23 7.68 2.96 -4.05
CA ASP A 23 8.31 2.65 -5.33
C ASP A 23 7.67 1.42 -5.99
N ALA A 24 7.44 0.36 -5.22
CA ALA A 24 6.84 -0.86 -5.75
C ALA A 24 5.39 -0.65 -6.23
N LEU A 25 4.63 0.21 -5.53
CA LEU A 25 3.29 0.58 -5.95
C LEU A 25 3.29 1.45 -7.20
N HIS A 26 4.20 2.43 -7.31
CA HIS A 26 4.32 3.28 -8.50
C HIS A 26 4.79 2.52 -9.74
N GLN A 27 5.57 1.44 -9.57
CA GLN A 27 5.89 0.54 -10.68
C GLN A 27 4.66 -0.19 -11.24
N ILE A 28 3.65 -0.42 -10.40
CA ILE A 28 2.41 -1.11 -10.78
C ILE A 28 1.40 -0.10 -11.34
N ASN A 29 1.21 1.01 -10.64
CA ASN A 29 0.33 2.09 -11.06
C ASN A 29 1.00 3.44 -10.76
N PRO A 30 1.57 4.11 -11.79
CA PRO A 30 2.23 5.40 -11.61
C PRO A 30 1.27 6.53 -11.24
N ASP A 31 -0.04 6.35 -11.44
CA ASP A 31 -1.07 7.34 -11.10
C ASP A 31 -1.52 7.27 -9.63
N LEU A 32 -0.96 6.35 -8.83
CA LEU A 32 -1.20 6.31 -7.38
C LEU A 32 -0.72 7.59 -6.70
N ARG A 33 -1.57 8.15 -5.84
CA ARG A 33 -1.25 9.36 -5.08
C ARG A 33 -1.26 9.07 -3.60
N GLU A 34 -0.16 9.36 -2.93
CA GLU A 34 -0.11 9.37 -1.47
C GLU A 34 -1.11 10.41 -0.94
N THR A 35 -1.98 9.99 -0.03
CA THR A 35 -3.01 10.86 0.57
C THR A 35 -2.74 11.15 2.04
N GLU A 36 -2.13 10.21 2.75
CA GLU A 36 -1.84 10.33 4.18
C GLU A 36 -0.62 9.50 4.56
N ARG A 37 0.24 10.05 5.42
CA ARG A 37 1.37 9.35 6.04
C ARG A 37 1.45 9.68 7.52
N THR A 38 1.67 8.66 8.33
CA THR A 38 1.92 8.75 9.78
C THR A 38 3.20 7.99 10.14
N GLU A 39 3.55 7.94 11.42
CA GLU A 39 4.69 7.16 11.92
C GLU A 39 4.63 5.66 11.55
N ASN A 40 3.44 5.08 11.42
CA ASN A 40 3.25 3.64 11.26
C ASN A 40 2.39 3.29 10.04
N THR A 41 1.92 4.29 9.29
CA THR A 41 0.99 4.06 8.18
C THR A 41 1.28 4.94 6.98
N ILE A 42 1.01 4.41 5.80
CA ILE A 42 0.96 5.17 4.55
C ILE A 42 -0.31 4.80 3.78
N THR A 43 -0.99 5.78 3.20
CA THR A 43 -2.23 5.60 2.45
C THR A 43 -2.09 6.18 1.05
N PHE A 44 -2.52 5.42 0.05
CA PHE A 44 -2.55 5.84 -1.34
C PHE A 44 -3.97 5.81 -1.90
N SER A 45 -4.26 6.72 -2.83
CA SER A 45 -5.46 6.69 -3.65
C SER A 45 -5.12 6.21 -5.06
N SER A 46 -5.89 5.24 -5.54
CA SER A 46 -5.82 4.71 -6.90
C SER A 46 -7.04 5.16 -7.71
N PRO A 47 -6.85 5.76 -8.89
CA PRO A 47 -7.95 5.98 -9.84
C PRO A 47 -8.38 4.68 -10.55
N ASP A 48 -7.55 3.63 -10.51
CA ASP A 48 -7.81 2.31 -11.08
C ASP A 48 -8.45 1.38 -10.02
N HIS A 49 -9.40 0.56 -10.47
CA HIS A 49 -10.18 -0.39 -9.70
C HIS A 49 -9.60 -1.80 -9.65
N ASN A 50 -8.33 -1.99 -10.05
CA ASN A 50 -7.72 -3.31 -10.08
C ASN A 50 -7.37 -3.83 -8.66
N THR A 51 -8.41 -4.09 -7.86
CA THR A 51 -8.33 -4.62 -6.50
C THR A 51 -7.62 -5.97 -6.43
N ASP A 52 -7.74 -6.79 -7.48
CA ASP A 52 -7.13 -8.12 -7.52
C ASP A 52 -5.60 -8.04 -7.59
N LEU A 53 -5.09 -7.09 -8.38
CA LEU A 53 -3.66 -6.82 -8.49
C LEU A 53 -3.08 -6.34 -7.16
N TYR A 54 -3.72 -5.34 -6.54
CA TYR A 54 -3.28 -4.84 -5.24
C TYR A 54 -3.41 -5.90 -4.15
N GLY A 55 -4.51 -6.66 -4.12
CA GLY A 55 -4.73 -7.73 -3.16
C GLY A 55 -3.65 -8.81 -3.23
N THR A 56 -3.25 -9.21 -4.44
CA THR A 56 -2.19 -10.21 -4.64
C THR A 56 -0.83 -9.71 -4.13
N LEU A 57 -0.45 -8.47 -4.47
CA LEU A 57 0.78 -7.85 -4.00
C LEU A 57 0.82 -7.74 -2.47
N LEU A 58 -0.27 -7.23 -1.90
CA LEU A 58 -0.43 -7.02 -0.47
C LEU A 58 -0.34 -8.34 0.32
N GLN A 59 -0.96 -9.40 -0.18
CA GLN A 59 -0.82 -10.73 0.42
C GLN A 59 0.63 -11.25 0.36
N ALA A 60 1.34 -11.00 -0.73
CA ALA A 60 2.75 -11.39 -0.86
C ALA A 60 3.66 -10.62 0.11
N TRP A 61 3.29 -9.41 0.51
CA TRP A 61 4.02 -8.60 1.47
C TRP A 61 3.72 -8.93 2.94
N LEU A 62 2.54 -9.46 3.23
CA LEU A 62 2.15 -9.90 4.58
C LEU A 62 2.72 -11.26 4.99
N ASN A 63 2.81 -12.20 4.05
CA ASN A 63 3.10 -13.60 4.36
C ASN A 63 4.57 -14.09 4.23
N PRO A 64 5.61 -13.28 3.93
CA PRO A 64 6.98 -13.77 3.93
C PRO A 64 7.54 -13.89 5.35
N PRO A 65 8.63 -14.68 5.57
CA PRO A 65 9.25 -14.86 6.88
C PRO A 65 9.78 -13.55 7.51
N ASN A 66 9.97 -12.50 6.71
CA ASN A 66 10.16 -11.13 7.18
C ASN A 66 9.15 -10.23 6.45
N PRO A 67 7.97 -9.96 7.04
CA PRO A 67 6.91 -9.21 6.39
C PRO A 67 7.32 -7.76 6.10
N ILE A 68 6.94 -7.29 4.90
CA ILE A 68 7.17 -5.90 4.48
C ILE A 68 6.17 -4.99 5.18
N ILE A 69 4.96 -5.49 5.48
CA ILE A 69 3.89 -4.79 6.19
C ILE A 69 3.28 -5.73 7.24
N ASP A 70 2.71 -5.17 8.31
CA ASP A 70 2.02 -5.96 9.35
C ASP A 70 0.55 -6.20 9.00
N THR A 71 -0.08 -5.21 8.37
CA THR A 71 -1.46 -5.30 7.90
C THR A 71 -1.75 -4.28 6.80
N TYR A 72 -2.86 -4.46 6.09
CA TYR A 72 -3.35 -3.51 5.11
C TYR A 72 -4.88 -3.38 5.15
N ARG A 73 -5.39 -2.29 4.58
CA ARG A 73 -6.82 -2.11 4.28
C ARG A 73 -6.99 -1.55 2.88
N MET A 74 -7.93 -2.12 2.14
CA MET A 74 -8.43 -1.56 0.89
C MET A 74 -9.84 -1.03 1.14
N LEU A 75 -10.08 0.24 0.89
CA LEU A 75 -11.39 0.88 1.03
C LEU A 75 -11.81 1.38 -0.35
N ALA A 76 -13.01 1.05 -0.79
CA ALA A 76 -13.61 1.65 -1.99
C ALA A 76 -14.49 2.82 -1.55
N ASP A 77 -14.26 4.00 -2.11
CA ASP A 77 -15.05 5.23 -1.92
C ASP A 77 -15.88 5.53 -3.19
#